data_AF-A0A430LH54-F1
#
_entry.id   AF-A0A430LH54-F1
#
_cell.length_a   1.000
_cell.length_b   1.000
_cell.length_c   1.000
_cell.angle_alpha   90.00
_cell.angle_beta   90.00
_cell.angle_gamma   90.00
#
_symmetry.space_group_name_H-M   'P 1'
#
loop_
_entity.id
_entity.type
_entity.pdbx_description
1 polymer ?
#
loop_
_entity_poly.entity_id
_entity_poly.type
_entity_poly.pdbx_seq_one_letter_code
_entity_poly.pdbx_strand_id
1 'polypeptide(L)'
;MAEEFFTRATPKLKGYCISDEQIDSLKICVEGQTAVEEATQVLTAYPSASLTPLELQQRLGGLWTLLITTAVGLVDAQPTIISILQKIRTLPWEEEPTGEGEGFMDFDDGFFWRELTDWASSWADDYNHYGAQYLIEKSEGKERQKRQVEWINANIFAARLASTGDRIIALCGAALDTAEYITMGDLEKKDHETDPGCIEAAAQLFIHAAPELLCLVRADPTAKDIHSVWSQHERCLLAKEKDGSGDKWKDWREKWARLVEMESLPDRTREASRKALEAMDQAKQ
;
A
#
# COMPACT_ATOMS: atom_id res chain seq x y z
N MET A 1 -5.47 21.43 3.87
CA MET A 1 -4.79 20.47 2.98
C MET A 1 -5.79 19.49 2.36
N ALA A 2 -6.68 18.87 3.16
CA ALA A 2 -7.74 17.99 2.64
C ALA A 2 -8.69 18.68 1.64
N GLU A 3 -9.27 19.83 1.98
CA GLU A 3 -10.11 20.64 1.08
C GLU A 3 -9.49 20.89 -0.31
N GLU A 4 -8.22 21.30 -0.34
CA GLU A 4 -7.49 21.59 -1.58
C GLU A 4 -7.21 20.31 -2.39
N PHE A 5 -6.97 19.19 -1.70
CA PHE A 5 -6.85 17.90 -2.37
C PHE A 5 -8.17 17.50 -3.02
N PHE A 6 -9.28 17.45 -2.27
CA PHE A 6 -10.58 17.02 -2.79
C PHE A 6 -11.05 17.93 -3.94
N THR A 7 -10.86 19.25 -3.82
CA THR A 7 -11.16 20.20 -4.92
C THR A 7 -10.43 19.84 -6.22
N ARG A 8 -9.19 19.35 -6.15
CA ARG A 8 -8.38 18.94 -7.31
C ARG A 8 -8.66 17.51 -7.78
N ALA A 9 -9.00 16.61 -6.85
CA ALA A 9 -9.20 15.19 -7.11
C ALA A 9 -10.60 14.92 -7.69
N THR A 10 -11.65 15.58 -7.17
CA THR A 10 -13.05 15.33 -7.55
C THR A 10 -13.29 15.33 -9.06
N PRO A 11 -12.75 16.27 -9.88
CA PRO A 11 -12.95 16.23 -11.33
C PRO A 11 -12.42 14.95 -12.00
N LYS A 12 -11.35 14.35 -11.46
CA LYS A 12 -10.77 13.10 -11.96
C LYS A 12 -11.56 11.88 -11.50
N LEU A 13 -12.13 11.95 -10.30
CA LEU A 13 -12.94 10.88 -9.71
C LEU A 13 -14.30 10.71 -10.42
N LYS A 14 -14.81 11.74 -11.12
CA LYS A 14 -16.06 11.67 -11.90
C LYS A 14 -16.06 10.64 -13.04
N GLY A 15 -14.90 10.15 -13.46
CA GLY A 15 -14.79 9.08 -14.45
C GLY A 15 -15.08 7.68 -13.90
N TYR A 16 -15.19 7.55 -12.58
CA TYR A 16 -15.39 6.30 -11.87
C TYR A 16 -16.80 6.22 -11.30
N CYS A 17 -17.27 5.01 -10.98
CA CYS A 17 -18.59 4.78 -10.41
C CYS A 17 -18.60 5.12 -8.90
N ILE A 18 -18.56 6.42 -8.60
CA ILE A 18 -18.47 7.00 -7.26
C ILE A 18 -19.60 8.03 -7.09
N SER A 19 -20.28 8.04 -5.95
CA SER A 19 -21.29 9.07 -5.65
C SER A 19 -20.65 10.31 -4.98
N ASP A 20 -21.27 11.48 -5.16
CA ASP A 20 -20.82 12.71 -4.47
C ASP A 20 -20.88 12.53 -2.94
N GLU A 21 -21.87 11.79 -2.43
CA GLU A 21 -21.99 11.46 -1.00
C GLU A 21 -20.80 10.66 -0.47
N GLN A 22 -20.25 9.72 -1.26
CA GLN A 22 -19.04 8.98 -0.87
C GLN A 22 -17.83 9.91 -0.76
N ILE A 23 -17.67 10.85 -1.69
CA ILE A 23 -16.56 11.82 -1.69
C ILE A 23 -16.67 12.75 -0.47
N ASP A 24 -17.84 13.33 -0.24
CA ASP A 24 -18.08 14.25 0.86
C ASP A 24 -17.93 13.56 2.22
N SER A 25 -18.46 12.35 2.36
CA SER A 25 -18.31 11.54 3.57
C SER A 25 -16.86 11.23 3.88
N LEU A 26 -16.08 10.79 2.89
CA LEU A 26 -14.66 10.52 3.09
C LEU A 26 -13.89 11.78 3.49
N LYS A 27 -14.18 12.92 2.84
CA LYS A 27 -13.56 14.20 3.17
C LYS A 27 -13.81 14.60 4.61
N ILE A 28 -15.06 14.58 5.06
CA ILE A 28 -15.45 14.94 6.44
C ILE A 28 -14.78 13.98 7.44
N CYS A 29 -14.70 12.68 7.13
CA CYS A 29 -14.02 11.69 7.96
C CYS A 29 -12.51 11.94 8.08
N VAL A 30 -11.83 12.22 6.96
CA VAL A 30 -10.39 12.56 6.94
C VAL A 30 -10.10 13.86 7.69
N GLU A 31 -11.05 14.80 7.71
CA GLU A 31 -10.96 16.03 8.49
C GLU A 31 -11.29 15.83 9.99
N GLY A 32 -11.62 14.60 10.41
CA GLY A 32 -11.94 14.24 11.79
C GLY A 32 -13.29 14.77 12.26
N GLN A 33 -14.18 15.13 11.34
CA GLN A 33 -15.48 15.72 11.63
C GLN A 33 -16.60 14.67 11.77
N THR A 34 -16.38 13.44 11.31
CA THR A 34 -17.31 12.30 11.47
C THR A 34 -16.53 11.05 11.88
N ALA A 35 -17.21 10.10 12.52
CA ALA A 35 -16.58 8.85 12.93
C ALA A 35 -16.33 7.92 11.73
N VAL A 36 -15.31 7.05 11.84
CA VAL A 36 -15.01 6.02 10.82
C VAL A 36 -16.24 5.15 10.57
N GLU A 37 -16.97 4.77 11.61
CA GLU A 37 -18.23 4.02 11.52
C GLU A 37 -19.26 4.65 10.59
N GLU A 38 -19.52 5.95 10.78
CA GLU A 38 -20.52 6.70 10.02
C GLU A 38 -20.07 6.85 8.57
N ALA A 39 -18.77 7.14 8.37
CA ALA A 39 -18.20 7.25 7.05
C ALA A 39 -18.27 5.92 6.29
N THR A 40 -17.92 4.80 6.93
CA THR A 40 -18.00 3.46 6.36
C THR A 40 -19.42 3.15 5.88
N GLN A 41 -20.46 3.47 6.67
CA GLN A 41 -21.84 3.23 6.27
C GLN A 41 -22.22 3.96 4.97
N VAL A 42 -21.83 5.23 4.84
CA VAL A 42 -22.09 6.01 3.62
C VAL A 42 -21.25 5.48 2.45
N LEU A 43 -19.98 5.13 2.71
CA LEU A 43 -19.05 4.63 1.70
C LEU A 43 -19.51 3.31 1.07
N THR A 44 -20.12 2.42 1.87
CA THR A 44 -20.54 1.09 1.40
C THR A 44 -21.97 1.05 0.88
N ALA A 45 -22.82 2.03 1.22
CA ALA A 45 -24.22 2.05 0.79
C ALA A 45 -24.40 1.99 -0.73
N TYR A 46 -23.54 2.65 -1.50
CA TYR A 46 -23.67 2.68 -2.96
C TYR A 46 -23.31 1.33 -3.63
N PRO A 47 -22.16 0.69 -3.32
CA PRO A 47 -21.90 -0.69 -3.74
C PRO A 47 -22.97 -1.69 -3.27
N SER A 48 -23.45 -1.61 -2.02
CA SER A 48 -24.49 -2.51 -1.50
C SER A 48 -25.84 -2.38 -2.21
N ALA A 49 -26.12 -1.25 -2.86
CA ALA A 49 -27.33 -1.03 -3.65
C ALA A 49 -27.23 -1.58 -5.09
N SER A 50 -26.22 -2.39 -5.41
CA SER A 50 -26.02 -2.97 -6.74
C SER A 50 -27.04 -4.07 -7.02
N LEU A 51 -27.58 -4.09 -8.24
CA LEU A 51 -28.59 -5.08 -8.63
C LEU A 51 -28.01 -6.25 -9.42
N THR A 52 -26.77 -6.11 -9.93
CA THR A 52 -26.07 -7.14 -10.70
C THR A 52 -24.60 -7.25 -10.28
N PRO A 53 -23.94 -8.39 -10.51
CA PRO A 53 -22.50 -8.56 -10.31
C PRO A 53 -21.67 -7.47 -11.00
N LEU A 54 -22.02 -7.12 -12.24
CA LEU A 54 -21.33 -6.09 -13.02
C LEU A 54 -21.44 -4.70 -12.36
N GLU A 55 -22.63 -4.33 -11.88
CA GLU A 55 -22.81 -3.06 -11.15
C GLU A 55 -22.00 -3.05 -9.85
N LEU A 56 -22.00 -4.16 -9.10
CA LEU A 56 -21.25 -4.30 -7.87
C LEU A 56 -19.75 -4.10 -8.11
N GLN A 57 -19.19 -4.76 -9.13
CA GLN A 57 -17.79 -4.60 -9.52
C GLN A 57 -17.43 -3.14 -9.82
N GLN A 58 -18.25 -2.46 -10.64
CA GLN A 58 -17.98 -1.08 -11.01
C GLN A 58 -17.99 -0.15 -9.81
N ARG A 59 -18.95 -0.33 -8.89
CA ARG A 59 -19.08 0.50 -7.67
C ARG A 59 -17.99 0.19 -6.65
N LEU A 60 -17.59 -1.07 -6.49
CA LEU A 60 -16.44 -1.47 -5.67
C LEU A 60 -15.14 -0.86 -6.24
N GLY A 61 -14.90 -0.98 -7.55
CA GLY A 61 -13.76 -0.37 -8.21
C GLY A 61 -13.72 1.16 -8.04
N GLY A 62 -14.88 1.82 -8.06
CA GLY A 62 -15.01 3.24 -7.73
C GLY A 62 -14.62 3.55 -6.27
N LEU A 63 -15.13 2.77 -5.31
CA LEU A 63 -14.79 2.89 -3.90
C LEU A 63 -13.29 2.70 -3.65
N TRP A 64 -12.67 1.67 -4.24
CA TRP A 64 -11.24 1.41 -4.12
C TRP A 64 -10.41 2.54 -4.70
N THR A 65 -10.76 3.02 -5.90
CA THR A 65 -10.12 4.19 -6.52
C THR A 65 -10.18 5.41 -5.61
N LEU A 66 -11.33 5.68 -4.98
CA LEU A 66 -11.51 6.80 -4.06
C LEU A 66 -10.58 6.70 -2.84
N LEU A 67 -10.54 5.52 -2.20
CA LEU A 67 -9.71 5.28 -1.01
C LEU A 67 -8.21 5.34 -1.34
N ILE A 68 -7.78 4.70 -2.43
CA ILE A 68 -6.38 4.67 -2.88
C ILE A 68 -5.91 6.08 -3.26
N THR A 69 -6.67 6.78 -4.10
CA THR A 69 -6.33 8.15 -4.54
C THR A 69 -6.21 9.09 -3.34
N THR A 70 -7.08 8.94 -2.34
CA THR A 70 -7.03 9.73 -1.11
C THR A 70 -5.81 9.36 -0.27
N ALA A 71 -5.51 8.07 -0.09
CA ALA A 71 -4.37 7.58 0.67
C ALA A 71 -3.01 8.05 0.09
N VAL A 72 -2.88 8.04 -1.23
CA VAL A 72 -1.64 8.48 -1.92
C VAL A 72 -1.56 10.01 -2.00
N GLY A 73 -2.68 10.69 -2.22
CA GLY A 73 -2.72 12.15 -2.30
C GLY A 73 -2.61 12.88 -0.96
N LEU A 74 -3.01 12.22 0.14
CA LEU A 74 -3.00 12.76 1.50
C LEU A 74 -2.42 11.72 2.48
N VAL A 75 -1.11 11.79 2.75
CA VAL A 75 -0.43 10.85 3.66
C VAL A 75 -1.04 10.82 5.06
N ASP A 76 -1.51 11.98 5.56
CA ASP A 76 -2.15 12.10 6.87
C ASP A 76 -3.51 11.37 6.93
N ALA A 77 -4.15 11.12 5.77
CA ALA A 77 -5.42 10.40 5.70
C ALA A 77 -5.25 8.88 5.80
N GLN A 78 -4.05 8.34 5.54
CA GLN A 78 -3.84 6.91 5.42
C GLN A 78 -4.25 6.10 6.68
N PRO A 79 -4.00 6.53 7.93
CA PRO A 79 -4.50 5.82 9.11
C PRO A 79 -6.04 5.72 9.13
N THR A 80 -6.73 6.79 8.71
CA THR A 80 -8.19 6.81 8.57
C THR A 80 -8.65 5.86 7.47
N ILE A 81 -7.98 5.84 6.31
CA ILE A 81 -8.29 4.92 5.21
C ILE A 81 -8.12 3.46 5.66
N ILE A 82 -7.03 3.14 6.37
CA ILE A 82 -6.81 1.79 6.93
C ILE A 82 -7.92 1.42 7.92
N SER A 83 -8.31 2.35 8.78
CA SER A 83 -9.41 2.15 9.73
C SER A 83 -10.74 1.89 9.02
N ILE A 84 -11.00 2.60 7.91
CA ILE A 84 -12.19 2.37 7.06
C ILE A 84 -12.14 0.97 6.45
N LEU A 85 -11.01 0.53 5.89
CA LEU A 85 -10.85 -0.82 5.33
C LEU A 85 -11.09 -1.90 6.40
N GLN A 86 -10.48 -1.74 7.57
CA GLN A 86 -10.71 -2.63 8.72
C GLN A 86 -12.19 -2.65 9.12
N LYS A 87 -12.87 -1.51 9.10
CA LYS A 87 -14.29 -1.42 9.43
C LYS A 87 -15.18 -2.11 8.39
N ILE A 88 -14.90 -1.92 7.10
CA ILE A 88 -15.63 -2.58 6.01
C ILE A 88 -15.61 -4.10 6.21
N ARG A 89 -14.47 -4.67 6.60
CA ARG A 89 -14.35 -6.11 6.87
C ARG A 89 -15.24 -6.63 8.01
N THR A 90 -15.72 -5.74 8.88
CA THR A 90 -16.62 -6.09 9.99
C THR A 90 -18.10 -5.97 9.65
N LEU A 91 -18.42 -5.55 8.41
CA LEU A 91 -19.81 -5.44 7.97
C LEU A 91 -20.51 -6.80 7.95
N PRO A 92 -21.85 -6.82 8.10
CA PRO A 92 -22.63 -8.04 8.04
C PRO A 92 -22.52 -8.71 6.68
N TRP A 93 -22.94 -9.96 6.63
CA TRP A 93 -22.94 -10.74 5.41
C TRP A 93 -23.98 -10.18 4.44
N GLU A 94 -23.53 -9.81 3.25
CA GLU A 94 -24.37 -9.39 2.15
C GLU A 94 -24.18 -10.39 1.02
N GLU A 95 -25.27 -11.00 0.56
CA GLU A 95 -25.26 -11.91 -0.58
C GLU A 95 -25.00 -11.12 -1.86
N GLU A 96 -24.29 -11.74 -2.79
CA GLU A 96 -24.08 -11.14 -4.09
C GLU A 96 -25.35 -11.06 -4.92
N PRO A 97 -25.52 -9.97 -5.69
CA PRO A 97 -26.59 -9.90 -6.67
C PRO A 97 -26.38 -10.97 -7.74
N THR A 98 -27.48 -11.54 -8.26
CA THR A 98 -27.46 -12.48 -9.39
C THR A 98 -27.75 -11.75 -10.70
N GLY A 99 -27.31 -12.28 -11.84
CA GLY A 99 -27.67 -11.74 -13.16
C GLY A 99 -26.48 -11.34 -14.03
N GLU A 100 -26.49 -10.12 -14.57
CA GLU A 100 -25.47 -9.69 -15.53
C GLU A 100 -24.05 -9.71 -14.93
N GLY A 101 -23.14 -10.46 -15.55
CA GLY A 101 -21.77 -10.64 -15.08
C GLY A 101 -21.52 -11.91 -14.26
N GLU A 102 -22.55 -12.66 -13.89
CA GLU A 102 -22.45 -13.84 -13.00
C GLU A 102 -21.50 -14.94 -13.52
N GLY A 103 -21.38 -15.11 -14.84
CA GLY A 103 -20.45 -16.09 -15.43
C GLY A 103 -18.99 -15.63 -15.53
N PHE A 104 -18.68 -14.39 -15.16
CA PHE A 104 -17.36 -13.78 -15.29
C PHE A 104 -16.73 -13.40 -13.95
N MET A 105 -17.53 -13.44 -12.88
CA MET A 105 -17.14 -12.98 -11.56
C MET A 105 -17.11 -14.19 -10.62
N ASP A 106 -15.93 -14.51 -10.12
CA ASP A 106 -15.74 -15.50 -9.06
C ASP A 106 -15.47 -14.73 -7.78
N PHE A 107 -16.54 -14.44 -7.05
CA PHE A 107 -16.40 -13.89 -5.72
C PHE A 107 -16.40 -15.06 -4.74
N ASP A 108 -15.24 -15.32 -4.13
CA ASP A 108 -15.06 -16.45 -3.20
C ASP A 108 -16.17 -16.48 -2.14
N ASP A 109 -17.00 -17.52 -2.20
CA ASP A 109 -18.13 -17.83 -1.30
C ASP A 109 -19.27 -16.77 -1.18
N GLY A 110 -19.33 -15.76 -2.05
CA GLY A 110 -20.45 -14.80 -2.04
C GLY A 110 -20.29 -13.60 -1.08
N PHE A 111 -19.09 -13.36 -0.51
CA PHE A 111 -18.88 -12.45 0.64
C PHE A 111 -17.92 -11.29 0.35
N PHE A 112 -18.38 -10.32 -0.44
CA PHE A 112 -17.50 -9.30 -0.98
C PHE A 112 -16.90 -8.29 0.03
N TRP A 113 -17.54 -8.02 1.17
CA TRP A 113 -16.99 -7.09 2.18
C TRP A 113 -15.90 -7.68 3.06
N ARG A 114 -16.03 -8.96 3.45
CA ARG A 114 -15.09 -9.61 4.37
C ARG A 114 -13.73 -9.84 3.72
N GLU A 115 -13.77 -10.24 2.45
CA GLU A 115 -12.62 -10.51 1.61
C GLU A 115 -12.14 -9.26 0.86
N LEU A 116 -12.83 -8.12 1.03
CA LEU A 116 -12.58 -6.88 0.29
C LEU A 116 -12.43 -7.17 -1.21
N THR A 117 -13.45 -7.75 -1.84
CA THR A 117 -13.31 -8.19 -3.23
C THR A 117 -12.81 -7.06 -4.14
N ASP A 118 -11.89 -7.42 -5.03
CA ASP A 118 -11.18 -6.55 -5.96
C ASP A 118 -10.25 -5.50 -5.33
N TRP A 119 -10.18 -5.39 -3.99
CA TRP A 119 -9.24 -4.50 -3.30
C TRP A 119 -7.80 -4.82 -3.71
N ALA A 120 -7.44 -6.10 -3.66
CA ALA A 120 -6.08 -6.53 -3.88
C ALA A 120 -5.60 -6.21 -5.30
N SER A 121 -6.45 -6.51 -6.29
CA SER A 121 -6.17 -6.20 -7.69
C SER A 121 -6.12 -4.70 -7.95
N SER A 122 -7.08 -3.94 -7.41
CA SER A 122 -7.15 -2.48 -7.58
C SER A 122 -5.91 -1.79 -7.02
N TRP A 123 -5.49 -2.15 -5.80
CA TRP A 123 -4.29 -1.59 -5.20
C TRP A 123 -3.02 -1.99 -5.94
N ALA A 124 -2.89 -3.23 -6.39
CA ALA A 124 -1.72 -3.66 -7.16
C ALA A 124 -1.58 -2.89 -8.48
N ASP A 125 -2.69 -2.68 -9.20
CA ASP A 125 -2.70 -1.92 -10.46
C ASP A 125 -2.33 -0.45 -10.24
N ASP A 126 -2.92 0.21 -9.25
CA ASP A 126 -2.60 1.61 -8.92
C ASP A 126 -1.15 1.76 -8.43
N TYR A 127 -0.66 0.84 -7.60
CA TYR A 127 0.72 0.85 -7.12
C TYR A 127 1.71 0.72 -8.28
N ASN A 128 1.47 -0.23 -9.21
CA ASN A 128 2.26 -0.38 -10.42
C ASN A 128 2.19 0.85 -11.32
N HIS A 129 1.03 1.51 -11.40
CA HIS A 129 0.86 2.75 -12.14
C HIS A 129 1.73 3.88 -11.58
N TYR A 130 1.73 4.11 -10.25
CA TYR A 130 2.61 5.11 -9.63
C TYR A 130 4.09 4.79 -9.86
N GLY A 131 4.46 3.50 -9.76
CA GLY A 131 5.80 3.03 -10.06
C GLY A 131 6.21 3.30 -11.50
N ALA A 132 5.35 2.99 -12.48
CA ALA A 132 5.62 3.23 -13.90
C ALA A 132 5.75 4.73 -14.22
N GLN A 133 4.86 5.57 -13.67
CA GLN A 133 4.91 7.02 -13.85
C GLN A 133 6.21 7.64 -13.34
N TYR A 134 6.74 7.13 -12.23
CA TYR A 134 7.99 7.63 -11.65
C TYR A 134 9.24 6.96 -12.24
N LEU A 135 9.27 5.64 -12.41
CA LEU A 135 10.51 4.93 -12.71
C LEU A 135 10.76 4.78 -14.22
N ILE A 136 9.71 4.82 -15.05
CA ILE A 136 9.79 4.46 -16.47
C ILE A 136 9.47 5.66 -17.35
N GLU A 137 8.37 6.36 -17.05
CA GLU A 137 7.93 7.49 -17.86
C GLU A 137 8.83 8.72 -17.69
N LYS A 138 9.20 9.33 -18.82
CA LYS A 138 9.98 10.56 -18.83
C LYS A 138 9.17 11.71 -18.23
N SER A 139 9.72 12.36 -17.21
CA SER A 139 9.15 13.52 -16.56
C SER A 139 10.26 14.46 -16.07
N GLU A 140 10.00 15.78 -16.06
CA GLU A 140 10.97 16.79 -15.64
C GLU A 140 10.33 17.85 -14.73
N GLY A 141 11.16 18.63 -14.04
CA GLY A 141 10.73 19.78 -13.23
C GLY A 141 9.67 19.45 -12.18
N LYS A 142 8.60 20.26 -12.13
CA LYS A 142 7.51 20.11 -11.14
C LYS A 142 6.72 18.82 -11.28
N GLU A 143 6.58 18.31 -12.51
CA GLU A 143 5.87 17.06 -12.75
C GLU A 143 6.66 15.87 -12.18
N ARG A 144 7.98 15.84 -12.42
CA ARG A 144 8.88 14.83 -11.82
C ARG A 144 8.77 14.82 -10.30
N GLN A 145 8.79 16.01 -9.69
CA GLN A 145 8.66 16.16 -8.23
C GLN A 145 7.31 15.66 -7.72
N LYS A 146 6.22 15.95 -8.44
CA LYS A 146 4.88 15.46 -8.08
C LYS A 146 4.83 13.92 -8.10
N ARG A 147 5.31 13.30 -9.18
CA ARG A 147 5.35 11.84 -9.34
C ARG A 147 6.25 11.18 -8.28
N GLN A 148 7.35 11.83 -7.90
CA GLN A 148 8.22 11.40 -6.80
C GLN A 148 7.47 11.32 -5.46
N VAL A 149 6.73 12.38 -5.13
CA VAL A 149 5.94 12.43 -3.90
C VAL A 149 4.84 11.37 -3.92
N GLU A 150 4.12 11.22 -5.03
CA GLU A 150 3.09 10.18 -5.17
C GLU A 150 3.68 8.77 -5.02
N TRP A 151 4.85 8.52 -5.61
CA TRP A 151 5.56 7.26 -5.46
C TRP A 151 5.97 6.97 -4.00
N ILE A 152 6.55 7.96 -3.31
CA ILE A 152 6.90 7.83 -1.89
C ILE A 152 5.65 7.58 -1.04
N ASN A 153 4.57 8.34 -1.26
CA ASN A 153 3.33 8.20 -0.51
C ASN A 153 2.67 6.83 -0.72
N ALA A 154 2.74 6.29 -1.94
CA ALA A 154 2.30 4.94 -2.24
C ALA A 154 3.10 3.91 -1.43
N ASN A 155 4.43 4.05 -1.33
CA ASN A 155 5.28 3.17 -0.51
C ASN A 155 4.97 3.29 1.00
N ILE A 156 4.69 4.50 1.50
CA ILE A 156 4.22 4.69 2.89
C ILE A 156 2.91 3.92 3.12
N PHE A 157 1.95 4.08 2.21
CA PHE A 157 0.65 3.42 2.35
C PHE A 157 0.79 1.90 2.31
N ALA A 158 1.58 1.38 1.36
CA ALA A 158 1.89 -0.03 1.23
C ALA A 158 2.51 -0.62 2.51
N ALA A 159 3.49 0.08 3.09
CA ALA A 159 4.14 -0.33 4.32
C ALA A 159 3.16 -0.33 5.51
N ARG A 160 2.30 0.68 5.61
CA ARG A 160 1.27 0.75 6.66
C ARG A 160 0.21 -0.35 6.52
N LEU A 161 -0.19 -0.68 5.29
CA LEU A 161 -1.09 -1.82 5.02
C LEU A 161 -0.45 -3.14 5.49
N ALA A 162 0.83 -3.36 5.17
CA ALA A 162 1.57 -4.55 5.63
C ALA A 162 1.64 -4.63 7.17
N SER A 163 1.75 -3.48 7.84
CA SER A 163 1.85 -3.36 9.31
C SER A 163 0.52 -3.55 10.06
N THR A 164 -0.59 -3.78 9.34
CA THR A 164 -1.88 -4.02 9.99
C THR A 164 -1.98 -5.40 10.64
N GLY A 165 -1.11 -6.35 10.23
CA GLY A 165 -1.24 -7.76 10.59
C GLY A 165 -2.46 -8.45 9.98
N ASP A 166 -3.21 -7.74 9.14
CA ASP A 166 -4.42 -8.23 8.49
C ASP A 166 -4.09 -8.68 7.08
N ARG A 167 -4.09 -10.00 6.88
CA ARG A 167 -3.74 -10.61 5.59
C ARG A 167 -4.58 -10.07 4.44
N ILE A 168 -5.88 -9.84 4.58
CA ILE A 168 -6.72 -9.39 3.44
C ILE A 168 -6.39 -7.94 3.06
N ILE A 169 -6.16 -7.08 4.06
CA ILE A 169 -5.77 -5.68 3.83
C ILE A 169 -4.33 -5.59 3.30
N ALA A 170 -3.46 -6.46 3.78
CA ALA A 170 -2.05 -6.52 3.42
C ALA A 170 -1.75 -7.37 2.17
N LEU A 171 -2.70 -8.19 1.66
CA LEU A 171 -2.57 -9.07 0.49
C LEU A 171 -2.50 -8.26 -0.82
N CYS A 172 -1.43 -7.50 -0.97
CA CYS A 172 -0.89 -7.10 -2.26
C CYS A 172 0.63 -7.15 -2.13
N GLY A 173 1.21 -8.28 -2.56
CA GLY A 173 2.65 -8.48 -2.69
C GLY A 173 3.39 -7.36 -3.43
N ALA A 174 2.69 -6.48 -4.17
CA ALA A 174 3.28 -5.34 -4.88
C ALA A 174 4.12 -4.40 -4.01
N ALA A 175 3.74 -4.16 -2.75
CA ALA A 175 4.47 -3.28 -1.83
C ALA A 175 5.89 -3.77 -1.54
N LEU A 176 6.05 -5.09 -1.41
CA LEU A 176 7.27 -5.75 -0.98
C LEU A 176 8.01 -6.48 -2.06
N ASP A 177 7.35 -6.99 -3.09
CA ASP A 177 8.01 -7.43 -4.32
C ASP A 177 8.70 -6.23 -4.99
N THR A 178 8.08 -5.04 -4.92
CA THR A 178 8.66 -3.81 -5.47
C THR A 178 9.64 -3.16 -4.51
N ALA A 179 9.37 -3.15 -3.20
CA ALA A 179 10.39 -2.72 -2.26
C ALA A 179 11.57 -3.69 -2.24
N GLU A 180 11.41 -5.00 -2.43
CA GLU A 180 12.51 -5.95 -2.58
C GLU A 180 13.21 -5.76 -3.93
N TYR A 181 12.50 -5.61 -5.06
CA TYR A 181 13.12 -5.35 -6.36
C TYR A 181 13.87 -4.01 -6.42
N ILE A 182 13.34 -2.95 -5.81
CA ILE A 182 13.97 -1.62 -5.77
C ILE A 182 15.04 -1.57 -4.67
N THR A 183 14.76 -2.07 -3.46
CA THR A 183 15.73 -2.10 -2.35
C THR A 183 16.88 -3.05 -2.65
N MET A 184 16.65 -4.24 -3.21
CA MET A 184 17.75 -5.14 -3.61
C MET A 184 18.39 -4.69 -4.91
N GLY A 185 17.62 -4.31 -5.94
CA GLY A 185 18.17 -3.82 -7.20
C GLY A 185 19.03 -2.56 -7.05
N ASP A 186 18.67 -1.64 -6.16
CA ASP A 186 19.39 -0.38 -5.98
C ASP A 186 20.41 -0.38 -4.83
N LEU A 187 20.23 -1.20 -3.79
CA LEU A 187 21.27 -1.40 -2.76
C LEU A 187 22.35 -2.41 -3.19
N GLU A 188 22.11 -3.25 -4.21
CA GLU A 188 23.10 -4.21 -4.74
C GLU A 188 23.87 -3.68 -5.96
N LYS A 189 23.42 -2.58 -6.58
CA LYS A 189 24.20 -1.87 -7.61
C LYS A 189 25.43 -1.24 -6.96
N LYS A 190 26.61 -1.70 -7.40
CA LYS A 190 27.93 -1.21 -6.92
C LYS A 190 28.25 0.22 -7.36
N ASP A 191 27.56 0.74 -8.37
CA ASP A 191 27.92 1.99 -9.03
C ASP A 191 27.20 3.22 -8.45
N HIS A 192 26.34 3.06 -7.44
CA HIS A 192 25.74 4.17 -6.67
C HIS A 192 25.02 5.27 -7.49
N GLU A 193 24.74 5.07 -8.78
CA GLU A 193 23.93 5.95 -9.64
C GLU A 193 22.40 5.78 -9.41
N THR A 194 22.00 5.34 -8.22
CA THR A 194 20.60 5.15 -7.88
C THR A 194 19.91 6.51 -7.68
N ASP A 195 18.75 6.71 -8.30
CA ASP A 195 17.89 7.87 -8.06
C ASP A 195 17.59 7.99 -6.54
N PRO A 196 17.96 9.11 -5.88
CA PRO A 196 17.71 9.29 -4.45
C PRO A 196 16.24 9.12 -4.03
N GLY A 197 15.29 9.36 -4.95
CA GLY A 197 13.87 9.10 -4.70
C GLY A 197 13.52 7.62 -4.55
N CYS A 198 14.26 6.71 -5.18
CA CYS A 198 14.09 5.27 -4.99
C CYS A 198 14.54 4.84 -3.59
N ILE A 199 15.63 5.42 -3.09
CA ILE A 199 16.12 5.19 -1.73
C ILE A 199 15.11 5.71 -0.70
N GLU A 200 14.56 6.91 -0.92
CA GLU A 200 13.53 7.50 -0.07
C GLU A 200 12.24 6.66 -0.01
N ALA A 201 11.82 6.10 -1.15
CA ALA A 201 10.66 5.21 -1.24
C ALA A 201 10.92 3.88 -0.51
N ALA A 202 12.07 3.24 -0.75
CA ALA A 202 12.49 2.01 -0.08
C ALA A 202 12.57 2.16 1.45
N ALA A 203 13.03 3.31 1.94
CA ALA A 203 13.13 3.58 3.37
C ALA A 203 11.76 3.48 4.09
N GLN A 204 10.65 3.81 3.41
CA GLN A 204 9.32 3.83 4.02
C GLN A 204 8.88 2.46 4.52
N LEU A 205 9.30 1.39 3.83
CA LEU A 205 9.01 0.03 4.25
C LEU A 205 9.60 -0.27 5.63
N PHE A 206 10.87 0.10 5.87
CA PHE A 206 11.51 -0.08 7.17
C PHE A 206 10.96 0.88 8.21
N ILE A 207 10.67 2.13 7.85
CA ILE A 207 10.14 3.13 8.77
C ILE A 207 8.79 2.69 9.34
N HIS A 208 7.92 2.09 8.52
CA HIS A 208 6.55 1.79 8.92
C HIS A 208 6.30 0.32 9.25
N ALA A 209 7.02 -0.63 8.65
CA ALA A 209 6.76 -2.07 8.77
C ALA A 209 7.97 -2.88 9.31
N ALA A 210 8.93 -2.24 9.98
CA ALA A 210 10.11 -2.94 10.51
C ALA A 210 9.79 -4.18 11.37
N PRO A 211 8.80 -4.17 12.29
CA PRO A 211 8.46 -5.36 13.07
C PRO A 211 8.01 -6.54 12.21
N GLU A 212 7.19 -6.28 11.20
CA GLU A 212 6.66 -7.28 10.27
C GLU A 212 7.78 -7.85 9.39
N LEU A 213 8.67 -6.98 8.90
CA LEU A 213 9.87 -7.39 8.16
C LEU A 213 10.79 -8.27 9.02
N LEU A 214 10.99 -7.92 10.29
CA LEU A 214 11.84 -8.69 11.19
C LEU A 214 11.24 -10.07 11.47
N CYS A 215 9.92 -10.14 11.68
CA CYS A 215 9.19 -11.40 11.81
C CYS A 215 9.36 -12.26 10.55
N LEU A 216 9.30 -11.66 9.37
CA LEU A 216 9.47 -12.33 8.09
C LEU A 216 10.89 -12.89 7.91
N VAL A 217 11.93 -12.11 8.19
CA VAL A 217 13.33 -12.56 8.10
C VAL A 217 13.63 -13.70 9.08
N ARG A 218 12.93 -13.75 10.22
CA ARG A 218 13.06 -14.80 11.23
C ARG A 218 12.14 -16.01 11.00
N ALA A 219 11.18 -15.90 10.08
CA ALA A 219 10.21 -16.97 9.85
C ALA A 219 10.88 -18.21 9.26
N ASP A 220 10.46 -19.39 9.70
CA ASP A 220 10.90 -20.64 9.08
C ASP A 220 10.34 -20.70 7.64
N PRO A 221 11.21 -20.73 6.61
CA PRO A 221 10.76 -20.77 5.21
C PRO A 221 9.98 -22.04 4.85
N THR A 222 10.11 -23.09 5.67
CA THR A 222 9.43 -24.36 5.48
C THR A 222 8.11 -24.45 6.26
N ALA A 223 7.81 -23.48 7.12
CA ALA A 223 6.57 -23.43 7.85
C ALA A 223 5.40 -23.18 6.90
N LYS A 224 4.49 -24.16 6.81
CA LYS A 224 3.18 -24.04 6.15
C LYS A 224 2.23 -23.25 7.04
N ASP A 225 2.51 -21.97 7.20
CA ASP A 225 1.60 -21.07 7.90
C ASP A 225 0.58 -20.52 6.89
N ILE A 226 -0.63 -21.06 6.96
CA ILE A 226 -1.79 -20.62 6.17
C ILE A 226 -2.27 -19.21 6.57
N HIS A 227 -1.82 -18.67 7.70
CA HIS A 227 -2.15 -17.33 8.19
C HIS A 227 -1.07 -16.29 7.87
N SER A 228 -0.02 -16.70 7.17
CA SER A 228 0.99 -15.78 6.66
C SER A 228 0.37 -14.74 5.74
N VAL A 229 0.62 -13.47 6.03
CA VAL A 229 0.42 -12.36 5.07
C VAL A 229 1.25 -12.57 3.80
N TRP A 230 2.37 -13.28 3.95
CA TRP A 230 3.40 -13.49 2.93
C TRP A 230 3.25 -14.84 2.23
N SER A 231 3.49 -14.88 0.93
CA SER A 231 3.52 -16.12 0.17
C SER A 231 4.69 -17.01 0.59
N GLN A 232 4.56 -18.33 0.37
CA GLN A 232 5.66 -19.28 0.59
C GLN A 232 6.88 -18.95 -0.29
N HIS A 233 6.66 -18.33 -1.46
CA HIS A 233 7.72 -17.88 -2.35
C HIS A 233 8.57 -16.78 -1.69
N GLU A 234 7.94 -15.75 -1.12
CA GLU A 234 8.60 -14.63 -0.44
C GLU A 234 9.42 -15.09 0.77
N ARG A 235 8.83 -15.96 1.61
CA ARG A 235 9.55 -16.56 2.75
C ARG A 235 10.77 -17.34 2.29
N CYS A 236 10.66 -18.07 1.18
CA CYS A 236 11.77 -18.82 0.62
C CYS A 236 12.84 -17.94 -0.02
N LEU A 237 12.48 -16.80 -0.63
CA LEU A 237 13.45 -15.84 -1.17
C LEU A 237 14.28 -15.21 -0.07
N LEU A 238 13.63 -14.77 1.01
CA LEU A 238 14.29 -14.11 2.13
C LEU A 238 15.13 -15.07 2.99
N ALA A 239 14.75 -16.35 3.05
CA ALA A 239 15.51 -17.37 3.77
C ALA A 239 16.60 -18.05 2.92
N LYS A 240 16.61 -17.88 1.59
CA LYS A 240 17.62 -18.47 0.70
C LYS A 240 18.90 -17.63 0.68
N GLU A 241 19.68 -17.72 1.76
CA GLU A 241 21.12 -17.85 1.61
C GLU A 241 21.53 -19.28 1.99
N LYS A 242 21.92 -20.05 0.96
CA LYS A 242 22.34 -21.46 1.07
C LYS A 242 23.58 -21.69 1.95
N ASP A 243 24.21 -20.63 2.43
CA ASP A 243 25.56 -20.69 2.99
C ASP A 243 25.61 -20.38 4.50
N GLY A 244 24.44 -20.18 5.14
CA GLY A 244 24.35 -20.11 6.61
C GLY A 244 25.21 -19.01 7.26
N SER A 245 25.49 -17.91 6.55
CA SER A 245 26.52 -16.93 6.97
C SER A 245 26.03 -15.52 7.34
N GLY A 246 24.81 -15.10 7.02
CA GLY A 246 24.40 -13.69 7.20
C GLY A 246 22.95 -13.52 7.64
N ASP A 247 22.76 -12.85 8.77
CA ASP A 247 21.46 -12.31 9.19
C ASP A 247 21.04 -11.24 8.16
N LYS A 248 20.09 -11.53 7.24
CA LYS A 248 19.62 -10.58 6.21
C LYS A 248 19.24 -9.21 6.79
N TRP A 249 18.74 -9.22 8.03
CA TRP A 249 18.44 -7.99 8.78
C TRP A 249 19.72 -7.18 9.09
N LYS A 250 20.81 -7.85 9.45
CA LYS A 250 22.13 -7.23 9.63
C LYS A 250 22.65 -6.63 8.33
N ASP A 251 22.53 -7.34 7.21
CA ASP A 251 22.99 -6.84 5.91
C ASP A 251 22.23 -5.58 5.47
N TRP A 252 20.90 -5.57 5.65
CA TRP A 252 20.09 -4.38 5.41
C TRP A 252 20.50 -3.23 6.32
N ARG A 253 20.75 -3.48 7.61
CA ARG A 253 21.24 -2.44 8.52
C ARG A 253 22.57 -1.86 8.07
N GLU A 254 23.54 -2.69 7.68
CA GLU A 254 24.85 -2.22 7.20
C GLU A 254 24.71 -1.36 5.94
N LYS A 255 23.79 -1.71 5.03
CA LYS A 255 23.49 -0.93 3.83
C LYS A 255 22.88 0.42 4.19
N TRP A 256 21.87 0.47 5.07
CA TRP A 256 21.28 1.73 5.53
C TRP A 256 22.30 2.63 6.23
N ALA A 257 23.16 2.06 7.09
CA ALA A 257 24.23 2.80 7.75
C ALA A 257 25.20 3.45 6.75
N ARG A 258 25.56 2.76 5.66
CA ARG A 258 26.41 3.35 4.60
C ARG A 258 25.73 4.52 3.89
N LEU A 259 24.42 4.41 3.62
CA LEU A 259 23.66 5.49 2.98
C LEU A 259 23.56 6.74 3.85
N VAL A 260 23.48 6.58 5.18
CA VAL A 260 23.48 7.71 6.12
C VAL A 260 24.77 8.53 6.02
N GLU A 261 25.92 7.87 5.86
CA GLU A 261 27.24 8.50 5.82
C GLU A 261 27.65 9.01 4.43
N MET A 262 26.87 8.70 3.38
CA MET A 262 27.24 9.01 2.00
C MET A 262 26.96 10.48 1.65
N GLU A 263 27.95 11.37 1.84
CA GLU A 263 27.84 12.82 1.62
C GLU A 263 27.41 13.24 0.20
N SER A 264 27.56 12.36 -0.80
CA SER A 264 27.08 12.61 -2.16
C SER A 264 25.54 12.54 -2.29
N LEU A 265 24.85 12.00 -1.30
CA LEU A 265 23.38 11.93 -1.28
C LEU A 265 22.76 13.20 -0.72
N PRO A 266 21.58 13.61 -1.23
CA PRO A 266 20.80 14.71 -0.65
C PRO A 266 20.47 14.47 0.83
N ASP A 267 20.43 15.54 1.63
CA ASP A 267 20.14 15.48 3.07
C ASP A 267 18.84 14.73 3.38
N ARG A 268 17.80 14.95 2.59
CA ARG A 268 16.50 14.27 2.75
C ARG A 268 16.62 12.75 2.61
N THR A 269 17.48 12.26 1.72
CA THR A 269 17.70 10.84 1.45
C THR A 269 18.50 10.21 2.58
N ARG A 270 19.51 10.92 3.08
CA ARG A 270 20.28 10.50 4.25
C ARG A 270 19.41 10.46 5.51
N GLU A 271 18.50 11.42 5.67
CA GLU A 271 17.52 11.44 6.76
C GLU A 271 16.51 10.29 6.67
N ALA A 272 15.96 9.99 5.49
CA ALA A 272 15.12 8.82 5.30
C ALA A 272 15.85 7.51 5.66
N SER A 273 17.12 7.41 5.25
CA SER A 273 18.00 6.28 5.58
C SER A 273 18.25 6.14 7.08
N ARG A 274 18.42 7.26 7.79
CA ARG A 274 18.58 7.30 9.25
C ARG A 274 17.34 6.81 9.96
N LYS A 275 16.15 7.30 9.55
CA LYS A 275 14.86 6.86 10.10
C LYS A 275 14.62 5.37 9.87
N ALA A 276 14.96 4.85 8.69
CA ALA A 276 14.89 3.42 8.40
C ALA A 276 15.78 2.62 9.37
N LEU A 277 17.03 3.05 9.58
CA LEU A 277 17.95 2.41 10.50
C LEU A 277 17.46 2.46 11.96
N GLU A 278 16.93 3.60 12.41
CA GLU A 278 16.34 3.74 13.74
C GLU A 278 15.13 2.82 13.94
N ALA A 279 14.23 2.73 12.97
CA ALA A 279 13.08 1.83 13.01
C ALA A 279 13.52 0.35 13.08
N MET A 280 14.56 -0.02 12.31
CA MET A 280 15.15 -1.36 12.38
C MET A 280 15.77 -1.69 13.73
N ASP A 281 16.28 -0.68 14.44
CA ASP A 281 16.89 -0.84 15.76
C ASP A 281 15.83 -0.99 16.85
N GLN A 282 14.73 -0.25 16.72
CA GLN A 282 13.57 -0.35 17.61
C GLN A 282 12.87 -1.71 17.49
N ALA A 283 12.71 -2.25 16.28
CA ALA A 283 12.05 -3.54 16.09
C ALA A 283 12.77 -4.73 16.76
N LYS A 284 14.05 -4.58 17.15
CA LYS A 284 14.80 -5.62 17.87
C LYS A 284 14.56 -5.64 19.39
N GLN A 285 14.03 -4.55 19.96
CA GLN A 285 13.83 -4.37 21.41
C GLN A 285 12.55 -5.06 21.88
#